data_AF-A0A656JNL9-F1
#
_entry.id   AF-A0A656JNL9-F1
#
_cell.length_a   1.000
_cell.length_b   1.000
_cell.length_c   1.000
_cell.angle_alpha   90.00
_cell.angle_beta   90.00
_cell.angle_gamma   90.00
#
_symmetry.space_group_name_H-M   'P 1'
#
loop_
_entity.id
_entity.type
_entity.pdbx_description
1 polymer ?
#
loop_
_entity_poly.entity_id
_entity_poly.type
_entity_poly.pdbx_seq_one_letter_code
_entity_poly.pdbx_strand_id
1 'polypeptide(L)'
;ALLASLASLIQAFAAKGEEFNHVLKMGRTQLQDAVPMTLGQEFRAFATTLTEDLNRLRSLAPELLTEVNLGGTAIGTGINADPGYQKLAVDRLALISGQPL
;
A
#
# COMPACT_ATOMS: atom_id res chain seq x y z
N ALA A 1 -8.00 -0.10 5.87
CA ALA A 1 -8.72 -1.13 5.09
C ALA A 1 -7.84 -1.70 3.97
N LEU A 2 -7.44 -0.89 2.97
CA LEU A 2 -6.66 -1.35 1.79
C LEU A 2 -5.42 -2.20 2.15
N LEU A 3 -4.54 -1.71 3.03
CA LEU A 3 -3.31 -2.43 3.40
C LEU A 3 -3.58 -3.79 4.06
N ALA A 4 -4.66 -3.89 4.83
CA ALA A 4 -5.05 -5.15 5.48
C ALA A 4 -5.62 -6.14 4.46
N SER A 5 -6.47 -5.68 3.53
CA SER A 5 -6.99 -6.50 2.45
C SER A 5 -5.87 -7.01 1.54
N LEU A 6 -4.91 -6.14 1.19
CA LEU A 6 -3.75 -6.52 0.38
C LEU A 6 -2.86 -7.54 1.11
N ALA A 7 -2.61 -7.34 2.41
CA ALA A 7 -1.88 -8.32 3.23
C ALA A 7 -2.58 -9.68 3.27
N SER A 8 -3.90 -9.71 3.41
CA SER A 8 -4.68 -10.95 3.38
C SER A 8 -4.59 -11.65 2.02
N LEU A 9 -4.63 -10.89 0.93
CA LEU A 9 -4.49 -11.42 -0.44
C LEU A 9 -3.09 -12.01 -0.68
N ILE A 10 -2.04 -11.34 -0.21
CA ILE A 10 -0.65 -11.84 -0.27
C ILE A 10 -0.54 -13.19 0.43
N GLN A 11 -1.10 -13.32 1.64
CA GLN A 11 -1.08 -14.58 2.39
C GLN A 11 -1.83 -15.69 1.65
N ALA A 12 -2.96 -15.38 1.02
CA ALA A 12 -3.70 -16.35 0.22
C ALA A 12 -2.90 -16.84 -1.00
N PHE A 13 -2.24 -15.93 -1.73
CA PHE A 13 -1.37 -16.31 -2.85
C PHE A 13 -0.16 -17.12 -2.39
N ALA A 14 0.48 -16.75 -1.29
CA ALA A 14 1.62 -17.49 -0.73
C ALA A 14 1.21 -18.91 -0.31
N ALA A 15 0.09 -19.06 0.38
CA ALA A 15 -0.44 -20.37 0.78
C ALA A 15 -0.75 -21.26 -0.44
N LYS A 16 -1.38 -20.69 -1.49
CA LYS A 16 -1.60 -21.42 -2.75
C LYS A 16 -0.30 -21.71 -3.50
N GLY A 17 0.71 -20.85 -3.37
CA GLY A 17 2.05 -21.09 -3.87
C GLY A 17 2.67 -22.37 -3.30
N GLU A 18 2.55 -22.58 -2.00
CA GLU A 18 3.03 -23.81 -1.34
C GLU A 18 2.15 -25.02 -1.68
N GLU A 19 0.82 -24.87 -1.69
CA GLU A 19 -0.11 -25.93 -2.09
C GLU A 19 0.18 -26.45 -3.51
N PHE A 20 0.49 -25.55 -4.44
CA PHE A 20 0.72 -25.88 -5.86
C PHE A 20 2.18 -26.11 -6.23
N ASN A 21 3.09 -26.19 -5.25
CA ASN A 21 4.52 -26.30 -5.51
C ASN A 21 4.91 -27.56 -6.31
N HIS A 22 4.07 -28.60 -6.29
CA HIS A 22 4.29 -29.85 -7.00
C HIS A 22 3.61 -29.92 -8.38
N VAL A 23 2.79 -28.95 -8.76
CA VAL A 23 2.01 -28.97 -10.01
C VAL A 23 2.85 -28.40 -11.15
N LEU A 24 3.41 -29.27 -12.00
CA LEU A 24 4.16 -28.86 -13.19
C LEU A 24 3.22 -28.33 -14.29
N LYS A 25 3.57 -27.21 -14.91
CA LYS A 25 2.85 -26.59 -16.03
C LYS A 25 3.80 -26.01 -17.07
N MET A 26 3.28 -25.74 -18.27
CA MET A 26 3.98 -24.93 -19.28
C MET A 26 3.90 -23.45 -18.92
N GLY A 27 5.05 -22.79 -18.83
CA GLY A 27 5.12 -21.33 -18.84
C GLY A 27 4.71 -20.78 -20.21
N ARG A 28 4.23 -19.53 -20.23
CA ARG A 28 3.91 -18.83 -21.48
C ARG A 28 4.54 -17.45 -21.52
N THR A 29 5.20 -17.14 -22.63
CA THR A 29 5.75 -15.80 -22.92
C THR A 29 5.18 -15.34 -24.24
N GLN A 30 4.70 -14.09 -24.32
CA GLN A 30 3.97 -13.60 -25.50
C GLN A 30 2.79 -14.52 -25.90
N LEU A 31 2.14 -15.14 -24.90
CA LEU A 31 1.07 -16.15 -25.05
C LEU A 31 1.47 -17.45 -25.78
N GLN A 32 2.75 -17.65 -26.10
CA GLN A 32 3.27 -18.87 -26.69
C GLN A 32 3.90 -19.77 -25.62
N ASP A 33 3.97 -21.07 -25.91
CA ASP A 33 4.64 -22.05 -25.05
C ASP A 33 6.11 -21.70 -24.85
N ALA A 34 6.55 -21.70 -23.60
CA ALA A 34 7.93 -21.42 -23.22
C ALA A 34 8.60 -22.67 -22.65
N VAL A 35 9.01 -22.63 -21.38
CA VAL A 35 9.62 -23.76 -20.66
C VAL A 35 8.79 -24.15 -19.42
N PRO A 36 8.94 -25.37 -18.90
CA PRO A 36 8.22 -25.82 -17.72
C PRO A 36 8.54 -25.01 -16.46
N MET A 37 7.53 -24.87 -15.60
CA MET A 37 7.62 -24.31 -14.25
C MET A 37 6.53 -24.94 -13.37
N THR A 38 6.54 -24.70 -12.05
CA THR A 38 5.42 -25.13 -11.19
C THR A 38 4.38 -24.03 -11.05
N LEU A 39 3.11 -24.39 -10.92
CA LEU A 39 2.04 -23.45 -10.62
C LEU A 39 2.31 -22.73 -9.28
N GLY A 40 2.96 -23.42 -8.33
CA GLY A 40 3.44 -22.81 -7.09
C GLY A 40 4.50 -21.72 -7.29
N GLN A 41 5.40 -21.84 -8.28
CA GLN A 41 6.33 -20.75 -8.63
C GLN A 41 5.57 -19.51 -9.13
N GLU A 42 4.55 -19.69 -9.97
CA GLU A 42 3.72 -18.59 -10.50
C GLU A 42 2.92 -17.89 -9.39
N PHE A 43 2.29 -18.64 -8.49
CA PHE A 43 1.54 -18.07 -7.37
C PHE A 43 2.42 -17.35 -6.35
N ARG A 44 3.64 -17.87 -6.09
CA ARG A 44 4.62 -17.15 -5.27
C ARG A 44 5.07 -15.84 -5.94
N ALA A 45 5.22 -15.80 -7.26
CA ALA A 45 5.53 -14.57 -7.97
C ALA A 45 4.43 -13.50 -7.77
N PHE A 46 3.14 -13.88 -7.81
CA PHE A 46 2.05 -12.95 -7.48
C PHE A 46 2.17 -12.40 -6.06
N ALA A 47 2.42 -13.26 -5.07
CA ALA A 47 2.60 -12.85 -3.68
C ALA A 47 3.80 -11.90 -3.52
N THR A 48 4.91 -12.15 -4.22
CA THR A 48 6.11 -11.30 -4.20
C THR A 48 5.81 -9.90 -4.73
N THR A 49 5.23 -9.76 -5.92
CA THR A 49 4.90 -8.45 -6.50
C THR A 49 3.97 -7.66 -5.58
N LEU A 50 2.92 -8.29 -5.06
CA LEU A 50 1.99 -7.62 -4.14
C LEU A 50 2.64 -7.23 -2.81
N THR A 51 3.62 -8.00 -2.33
CA THR A 51 4.38 -7.65 -1.12
C THR A 51 5.23 -6.41 -1.34
N GLU A 52 5.88 -6.29 -2.49
CA GLU A 52 6.63 -5.08 -2.86
C GLU A 52 5.71 -3.85 -2.89
N ASP A 53 4.52 -3.97 -3.49
CA ASP A 53 3.53 -2.90 -3.53
C ASP A 53 3.03 -2.52 -2.13
N LEU A 54 2.73 -3.52 -1.28
CA LEU A 54 2.33 -3.29 0.11
C LEU A 54 3.41 -2.52 0.88
N ASN A 55 4.68 -2.87 0.67
CA ASN A 55 5.80 -2.19 1.33
C ASN A 55 5.92 -0.73 0.87
N ARG A 56 5.80 -0.46 -0.44
CA ARG A 56 5.79 0.92 -0.98
C ARG A 56 4.65 1.74 -0.40
N LEU A 57 3.44 1.18 -0.36
CA LEU A 57 2.28 1.88 0.19
C LEU A 57 2.45 2.17 1.69
N ARG A 58 3.01 1.22 2.45
CA ARG A 58 3.27 1.41 3.88
C ARG A 58 4.31 2.49 4.16
N SER A 59 5.32 2.64 3.31
CA SER A 59 6.36 3.66 3.49
C SER A 59 5.91 5.04 3.00
N LEU A 60 5.30 5.12 1.82
CA LEU A 60 5.01 6.39 1.16
C LEU A 60 3.73 7.06 1.66
N ALA A 61 2.69 6.27 1.98
CA ALA A 61 1.39 6.86 2.33
C ALA A 61 1.43 7.71 3.61
N PRO A 62 2.12 7.30 4.70
CA PRO A 62 2.26 8.18 5.86
C PRO A 62 2.97 9.49 5.48
N GLU A 63 4.14 9.42 4.86
CA GLU A 63 4.92 10.61 4.52
C GLU A 63 4.18 11.59 3.60
N LEU A 64 3.53 11.09 2.55
CA LEU A 64 2.94 11.95 1.52
C LEU A 64 1.51 12.41 1.84
N LEU A 65 0.80 11.72 2.73
CA LEU A 65 -0.62 12.00 3.00
C LEU A 65 -0.88 12.61 4.39
N THR A 66 0.11 12.63 5.30
CA THR A 66 -0.08 13.23 6.63
C THR A 66 0.36 14.70 6.69
N GLU A 67 1.05 15.22 5.66
CA GLU A 67 1.24 16.66 5.52
C GLU A 67 -0.08 17.33 5.09
N VAL A 68 -0.56 18.29 5.89
CA VAL A 68 -1.83 18.99 5.66
C VAL A 68 -1.65 20.50 5.63
N ASN A 69 -2.44 21.19 4.80
CA ASN A 69 -2.37 22.63 4.60
C ASN A 69 -3.30 23.44 5.52
N LEU A 70 -3.82 22.82 6.59
CA LEU A 70 -4.78 23.44 7.49
C LEU A 70 -4.14 24.67 8.17
N GLY A 71 -4.84 25.80 8.14
CA GLY A 71 -4.29 27.08 8.59
C GLY A 71 -3.59 27.90 7.49
N GLY A 72 -3.36 27.35 6.30
CA GLY A 72 -2.83 28.10 5.15
C GLY A 72 -3.80 29.15 4.59
N THR A 73 -5.11 29.01 4.84
CA THR A 73 -6.19 29.91 4.35
C THR A 73 -6.24 29.99 2.82
N ALA A 74 -6.54 31.15 2.23
CA ALA A 74 -6.85 31.29 0.81
C ALA A 74 -5.70 30.90 -0.13
N ILE A 75 -4.44 31.23 0.24
CA ILE A 75 -3.27 31.04 -0.63
C ILE A 75 -2.02 30.55 0.11
N GLY A 76 -2.15 30.07 1.35
CA GLY A 76 -1.02 29.58 2.15
C GLY A 76 -0.34 30.61 3.06
N THR A 77 -0.77 31.88 3.03
CA THR A 77 -0.18 32.95 3.87
C THR A 77 -0.64 32.91 5.33
N GLY A 78 -1.70 32.15 5.64
CA GLY A 78 -2.33 32.16 6.96
C GLY A 78 -3.16 33.42 7.26
N ILE A 79 -3.45 34.26 6.26
CA ILE A 79 -4.18 35.52 6.50
C ILE A 79 -5.58 35.28 7.07
N ASN A 80 -5.95 36.06 8.08
CA ASN A 80 -7.20 35.92 8.84
C ASN A 80 -7.32 34.63 9.69
N ALA A 81 -6.28 33.81 9.82
CA ALA A 81 -6.21 32.77 10.84
C ALA A 81 -5.58 33.33 12.13
N ASP A 82 -6.09 32.90 13.28
CA ASP A 82 -5.41 33.14 14.56
C ASP A 82 -4.03 32.43 14.54
N PRO A 83 -2.94 33.04 15.07
CA PRO A 83 -1.61 32.41 15.07
C PRO A 83 -1.56 31.03 15.74
N GLY A 84 -2.44 30.74 16.71
CA GLY A 84 -2.57 29.44 17.36
C GLY A 84 -3.45 28.43 16.61
N TYR A 85 -4.20 28.88 15.60
CA TYR A 85 -5.19 28.05 14.90
C TYR A 85 -4.57 26.83 14.25
N GLN A 86 -3.50 27.00 13.46
CA GLN A 86 -2.90 25.91 12.69
C GLN A 86 -2.51 24.74 13.60
N LYS A 87 -1.75 25.03 14.65
CA LYS A 87 -1.31 24.00 15.60
C LYS A 87 -2.51 23.29 16.23
N LEU A 88 -3.47 24.05 16.76
CA LEU A 88 -4.62 23.48 17.43
C LEU A 88 -5.47 22.61 16.49
N ALA A 89 -5.68 23.08 15.25
CA ALA A 89 -6.51 22.40 14.28
C ALA A 89 -5.84 21.09 13.79
N VAL A 90 -4.53 21.11 13.53
CA VAL A 90 -3.76 19.91 13.16
C VAL A 90 -3.72 18.91 14.31
N ASP A 91 -3.42 19.35 15.54
CA ASP A 91 -3.43 18.48 16.73
C ASP A 91 -4.79 17.78 16.92
N ARG A 92 -5.89 18.53 16.72
CA ARG A 92 -7.26 17.98 16.82
C ARG A 92 -7.57 17.03 15.68
N LEU A 93 -7.14 17.33 14.46
CA LEU A 93 -7.33 16.45 13.31
C LEU A 93 -6.55 15.14 13.50
N ALA A 94 -5.32 15.18 14.00
CA ALA A 94 -4.53 14.00 14.36
C ALA A 94 -5.27 13.13 15.38
N LEU A 95 -5.80 13.75 16.44
CA LEU A 95 -6.57 13.04 17.48
C LEU A 95 -7.84 12.37 16.92
N ILE A 96 -8.61 13.07 16.09
CA ILE A 96 -9.88 12.55 15.53
C ILE A 96 -9.61 11.44 14.50
N SER A 97 -8.61 11.63 13.64
CA SER A 97 -8.30 10.69 12.56
C SER A 97 -7.45 9.50 13.00
N GLY A 98 -6.78 9.61 14.13
CA GLY A 98 -5.78 8.64 14.59
C GLY A 98 -4.54 8.57 13.69
N GLN A 99 -4.30 9.59 12.86
CA GLN A 99 -3.13 9.67 11.98
C GLN A 99 -2.05 10.58 12.59
N PRO A 100 -0.76 10.30 12.31
CA PRO A 100 0.36 11.12 12.77
C PRO A 100 0.55 12.33 11.86
N LEU A 101 -0.37 13.30 11.95
CA LEU A 101 -0.31 14.59 11.25
C LEU A 101 0.66 15.57 11.92
#